data_AF-A0A669F0W5-F1
#
_entry.id   AF-A0A669F0W5-F1
#
_cell.length_a   1.000
_cell.length_b   1.000
_cell.length_c   1.000
_cell.angle_alpha   90.00
_cell.angle_beta   90.00
_cell.angle_gamma   90.00
#
_symmetry.space_group_name_H-M   'P 1'
#
loop_
_entity.id
_entity.type
_entity.pdbx_description
1 polymer ?
#
loop_
_entity_poly.entity_id
_entity_poly.type
_entity_poly.pdbx_seq_one_letter_code
_entity_poly.pdbx_strand_id
1 'polypeptide(L)'
;NAPFSVVTVRLVRSFEHRNFKPVVFHGVRLEQTVQDFMQLVKDDIATRPGFPPPFRKYGYGILHFKLAIFICFFCFQTNELVMSLDDDETLILQEGQTLRAAGVAHETEVAFFRKEDYSLYKANPQTAW
;
A
#
# COMPACT_ATOMS: atom_id res chain seq x y z
N ASN A 1 -18.70 19.45 -7.03
CA ASN A 1 -18.40 18.39 -6.05
C ASN A 1 -17.47 17.40 -6.69
N ALA A 2 -16.19 17.41 -6.31
CA ALA A 2 -15.28 16.32 -6.71
C ALA A 2 -15.77 15.03 -6.02
N PRO A 3 -15.91 13.91 -6.74
CA PRO A 3 -16.36 12.66 -6.13
C PRO A 3 -15.31 12.19 -5.12
N PHE A 4 -15.75 11.96 -3.88
CA PHE A 4 -14.92 11.32 -2.87
C PHE A 4 -14.65 9.87 -3.26
N SER A 5 -13.39 9.47 -3.29
CA SER A 5 -13.00 8.09 -3.63
C SER A 5 -12.78 7.24 -2.40
N VAL A 6 -13.02 5.94 -2.55
CA VAL A 6 -12.65 4.92 -1.58
C VAL A 6 -11.40 4.23 -2.10
N VAL A 7 -10.37 4.12 -1.26
CA VAL A 7 -9.11 3.45 -1.59
C VAL A 7 -8.80 2.47 -0.46
N THR A 8 -8.49 1.23 -0.82
CA THR A 8 -8.09 0.21 0.15
C THR A 8 -6.58 0.11 0.17
N VAL A 9 -5.97 0.35 1.33
CA VAL A 9 -4.53 0.24 1.53
C VAL A 9 -4.21 -1.07 2.25
N ARG A 10 -3.54 -1.99 1.58
CA ARG A 10 -2.99 -3.21 2.18
C ARG A 10 -1.67 -2.88 2.85
N LEU A 11 -1.67 -2.80 4.17
CA LEU A 11 -0.45 -2.59 4.96
C LEU A 11 0.33 -3.89 5.02
N VAL A 12 1.40 -4.01 4.24
CA VAL A 12 2.25 -5.19 4.23
C VAL A 12 3.27 -5.07 5.35
N ARG A 13 3.30 -6.09 6.21
CA ARG A 13 4.28 -6.24 7.28
C ARG A 13 5.33 -7.29 6.94
N SER A 14 5.02 -8.29 6.14
CA SER A 14 6.05 -9.23 5.65
C SER A 14 5.58 -9.85 4.34
N PHE A 15 6.44 -9.80 3.33
CA PHE A 15 6.22 -10.47 2.05
C PHE A 15 6.35 -11.99 2.21
N GLU A 16 7.41 -12.44 2.88
CA GLU A 16 7.72 -13.86 3.10
C GLU A 16 6.59 -14.60 3.80
N HIS A 17 6.04 -14.01 4.85
CA HIS A 17 4.93 -14.58 5.64
C HIS A 17 3.55 -14.17 5.14
N ARG A 18 3.47 -13.46 4.00
CA ARG A 18 2.22 -12.90 3.45
C ARG A 18 1.39 -12.15 4.51
N ASN A 19 2.06 -11.48 5.43
CA ASN A 19 1.42 -10.79 6.53
C ASN A 19 1.05 -9.38 6.09
N PHE A 20 -0.23 -9.17 5.80
CA PHE A 20 -0.78 -7.85 5.49
C PHE A 20 -2.11 -7.61 6.19
N LYS A 21 -2.44 -6.33 6.38
CA LYS A 21 -3.72 -5.90 6.94
C LYS A 21 -4.37 -4.87 6.02
N PRO A 22 -5.54 -5.16 5.41
CA PRO A 22 -6.25 -4.16 4.62
C PRO A 22 -6.84 -3.08 5.53
N VAL A 23 -6.75 -1.84 5.07
CA VAL A 23 -7.31 -0.66 5.72
C VAL A 23 -8.02 0.19 4.67
N VAL A 24 -9.31 0.41 4.84
CA VAL A 24 -10.12 1.21 3.92
C VAL A 24 -10.06 2.68 4.30
N PHE A 25 -9.72 3.52 3.33
CA PHE A 25 -9.72 4.98 3.44
C PHE A 25 -10.88 5.53 2.61
N HIS A 26 -11.80 6.23 3.28
CA HIS A 26 -12.93 6.91 2.66
C HIS A 26 -12.61 8.40 2.48
N GLY A 27 -13.21 9.04 1.48
CA GLY A 27 -13.03 10.48 1.29
C GLY A 27 -11.70 10.87 0.62
N VAL A 28 -11.01 9.93 -0.01
CA VAL A 28 -9.71 10.17 -0.64
C VAL A 28 -9.90 11.08 -1.86
N ARG A 29 -9.13 12.17 -1.91
CA ARG A 29 -9.10 13.07 -3.07
C ARG A 29 -8.08 12.53 -4.06
N LEU A 30 -8.52 12.14 -5.26
CA LEU A 30 -7.61 11.58 -6.26
C LEU A 30 -6.65 12.62 -6.85
N GLU A 31 -6.97 13.89 -6.66
CA GLU A 31 -6.16 15.04 -7.09
C GLU A 31 -5.05 15.38 -6.10
N GLN A 32 -5.05 14.80 -4.89
CA GLN A 32 -3.94 14.96 -3.95
C GLN A 32 -2.70 14.19 -4.42
N THR A 33 -1.53 14.62 -3.96
CA THR A 33 -0.27 13.95 -4.31
C THR A 33 -0.17 12.58 -3.63
N VAL A 34 0.59 11.68 -4.24
CA VAL A 34 0.92 10.38 -3.63
C VAL A 34 1.63 10.60 -2.29
N GLN A 35 2.52 11.60 -2.21
CA GLN A 35 3.22 11.98 -0.98
C GLN A 35 2.24 12.35 0.15
N ASP A 36 1.27 13.22 -0.12
CA ASP A 36 0.27 13.64 0.87
C ASP A 36 -0.56 12.46 1.36
N PHE A 37 -0.96 11.58 0.43
CA PHE A 37 -1.70 10.37 0.79
C PHE A 37 -0.87 9.42 1.65
N MET A 38 0.43 9.26 1.35
CA MET A 38 1.33 8.45 2.16
C MET A 38 1.48 8.99 3.57
N GLN A 39 1.55 10.32 3.75
CA GLN A 39 1.59 10.93 5.08
C GLN A 39 0.29 10.69 5.85
N LEU A 40 -0.86 10.85 5.19
CA LEU A 40 -2.17 10.55 5.79
C LEU A 40 -2.24 9.09 6.27
N VAL A 41 -1.78 8.15 5.46
CA VAL A 41 -1.73 6.72 5.83
C VAL A 41 -0.82 6.51 7.05
N LYS A 42 0.36 7.14 7.10
CA LYS A 42 1.28 7.04 8.23
C LYS A 42 0.67 7.58 9.53
N ASP A 43 0.04 8.74 9.45
CA ASP A 43 -0.59 9.40 10.60
C ASP A 43 -1.78 8.58 11.11
N ASP A 44 -2.59 8.00 10.22
CA ASP A 44 -3.68 7.08 10.59
C ASP A 44 -3.12 5.85 11.31
N ILE A 45 -2.08 5.19 10.79
CA ILE A 45 -1.48 4.00 11.42
C ILE A 45 -0.95 4.33 12.82
N ALA A 46 -0.34 5.50 13.00
CA ALA A 46 0.24 5.92 14.27
C ALA A 46 -0.85 6.21 15.33
N THR A 47 -1.97 6.81 14.92
CA THR A 47 -3.01 7.32 15.82
C THR A 47 -4.20 6.37 16.00
N ARG A 48 -4.45 5.45 15.07
CA ARG A 48 -5.66 4.63 15.04
C ARG A 48 -5.79 3.70 16.25
N PRO A 49 -6.90 3.79 17.01
CA PRO A 49 -7.16 2.91 18.14
C PRO A 49 -7.38 1.46 17.67
N GLY A 50 -6.93 0.48 18.45
CA GLY A 50 -7.06 -0.96 18.12
C GLY A 50 -6.06 -1.51 17.09
N PHE A 51 -5.08 -0.72 16.64
CA PHE A 51 -3.97 -1.24 15.84
C PHE A 51 -2.99 -2.03 16.72
N PRO A 52 -2.62 -3.28 16.36
CA PRO A 52 -1.76 -4.09 17.21
C PRO A 52 -0.41 -3.38 17.43
N PRO A 53 0.16 -3.44 18.65
CA PRO A 53 1.50 -2.91 18.92
C PRO A 53 2.58 -3.27 17.88
N PRO A 54 2.62 -4.49 17.29
CA PRO A 54 3.60 -4.79 16.26
C PRO A 54 3.46 -3.92 15.01
N PHE A 55 2.25 -3.53 14.58
CA PHE A 55 2.07 -2.62 13.44
C PHE A 55 2.35 -1.15 13.80
N ARG A 56 2.25 -0.75 15.07
CA ARG A 56 2.64 0.59 15.53
C ARG A 56 4.15 0.74 15.74
N LYS A 57 4.80 -0.32 16.22
CA LYS A 57 6.26 -0.37 16.47
C LYS A 57 7.07 -0.79 15.25
N TYR A 58 6.46 -1.45 14.26
CA TYR A 58 7.06 -1.59 12.93
C TYR A 58 7.23 -0.16 12.42
N GLY A 59 8.47 0.30 12.24
CA GLY A 59 8.78 1.69 11.94
C GLY A 59 8.22 2.13 10.58
N TYR A 60 6.91 2.36 10.50
CA TYR A 60 6.25 3.00 9.37
C TYR A 60 6.55 4.53 9.34
N GLY A 61 7.22 5.05 10.37
CA GLY A 61 7.40 6.47 10.59
C GLY A 61 8.63 7.13 9.96
N ILE A 62 9.67 6.39 9.53
CA ILE A 62 10.97 7.02 9.18
C ILE A 62 11.61 6.50 7.87
N LEU A 63 11.23 5.33 7.35
CA LEU A 63 11.91 4.71 6.22
C LEU A 63 11.24 5.00 4.87
N HIS A 64 11.88 4.69 3.74
CA HIS A 64 11.30 4.90 2.43
C HIS A 64 10.11 3.95 2.24
N PHE A 65 8.91 4.50 2.04
CA PHE A 65 7.71 3.71 1.77
C PHE A 65 7.40 3.74 0.29
N LYS A 66 6.85 2.64 -0.19
CA LYS A 66 6.43 2.53 -1.58
C LYS A 66 4.96 2.15 -1.57
N LEU A 67 4.17 2.88 -2.36
CA LEU A 67 2.79 2.53 -2.64
C LEU A 67 2.80 1.87 -4.02
N ALA A 68 2.20 0.68 -4.13
CA ALA A 68 2.06 0.02 -5.43
C ALA A 68 0.58 -0.22 -5.76
N ILE A 69 0.21 -0.05 -7.02
CA ILE A 69 -1.15 -0.36 -7.50
C ILE A 69 -1.31 -1.87 -7.58
N PHE A 70 -2.39 -2.36 -6.96
CA PHE A 70 -2.77 -3.75 -7.00
C PHE A 70 -3.98 -3.91 -7.91
N ILE A 71 -3.76 -4.25 -9.19
CA ILE A 71 -4.85 -4.57 -10.13
C ILE A 71 -5.19 -6.06 -9.98
N CYS A 72 -6.22 -6.35 -9.18
CA CYS A 72 -6.73 -7.72 -9.05
C CYS A 72 -7.78 -8.01 -10.15
N PHE A 73 -7.38 -8.01 -11.43
CA PHE A 73 -8.30 -8.32 -12.53
C PHE A 73 -8.73 -9.81 -12.57
N PHE A 74 -8.16 -10.64 -11.68
CA PHE A 74 -8.41 -12.09 -11.63
C PHE A 74 -8.72 -12.59 -10.21
N CYS A 75 -9.40 -11.79 -9.39
CA CYS A 75 -9.79 -12.24 -8.05
C CYS A 75 -11.01 -13.15 -8.13
N PHE A 76 -10.79 -14.45 -8.32
CA PHE A 76 -11.69 -15.43 -7.72
C PHE A 76 -11.27 -15.59 -6.26
N GLN A 77 -11.82 -14.73 -5.40
CA GLN A 77 -11.91 -14.90 -3.95
C GLN A 77 -10.68 -15.51 -3.25
N THR A 78 -9.55 -14.79 -3.16
CA THR A 78 -8.47 -15.19 -2.25
C THR A 78 -7.88 -13.97 -1.54
N ASN A 79 -7.79 -14.03 -0.21
CA ASN A 79 -7.01 -13.14 0.66
C ASN A 79 -5.49 -13.31 0.40
N GLU A 80 -5.07 -13.29 -0.86
CA GLU A 80 -3.68 -13.53 -1.26
C GLU A 80 -3.00 -12.23 -1.69
N LEU A 81 -1.76 -12.06 -1.22
CA LEU A 81 -0.88 -10.99 -1.63
C LEU A 81 -0.20 -11.40 -2.94
N VAL A 82 -0.85 -11.09 -4.07
CA VAL A 82 -0.30 -11.34 -5.42
C VAL A 82 0.38 -10.08 -5.95
N MET A 83 1.63 -9.86 -5.60
CA MET A 83 2.39 -8.71 -6.09
C MET A 83 3.23 -9.12 -7.29
N SER A 84 3.08 -8.41 -8.41
CA SER A 84 4.02 -8.55 -9.54
C SER A 84 5.36 -7.94 -9.16
N LEU A 85 6.44 -8.69 -9.36
CA LEU A 85 7.82 -8.26 -9.04
C LEU A 85 8.56 -7.71 -10.26
N ASP A 86 8.04 -7.95 -11.46
CA ASP A 86 8.70 -7.65 -12.73
C ASP A 86 8.53 -6.19 -13.17
N ASP A 87 7.45 -5.50 -12.77
CA ASP A 87 7.08 -4.19 -13.33
C ASP A 87 7.06 -3.07 -12.28
N ASP A 88 8.24 -2.80 -11.72
CA ASP A 88 8.40 -1.77 -10.67
C ASP A 88 8.17 -0.34 -11.19
N GLU A 89 8.37 -0.10 -12.47
CA GLU A 89 8.29 1.24 -13.06
C GLU A 89 6.85 1.70 -13.24
N THR A 90 5.94 0.78 -13.55
CA THR A 90 4.51 1.10 -13.72
C THR A 90 3.70 0.91 -12.44
N LEU A 91 4.05 -0.10 -11.62
CA LEU A 91 3.22 -0.46 -10.47
C LEU A 91 3.49 0.40 -9.25
N ILE A 92 4.66 1.04 -9.16
CA ILE A 92 4.96 1.94 -8.04
C ILE A 92 4.50 3.35 -8.34
N LEU A 93 3.74 3.90 -7.40
CA LEU A 93 3.36 5.29 -7.43
C LEU A 93 4.56 6.19 -7.08
N GLN A 94 4.83 7.17 -7.95
CA GLN A 94 5.81 8.22 -7.71
C GLN A 94 5.25 9.29 -6.76
N GLU A 95 6.06 9.83 -5.86
CA GLU A 95 5.60 10.80 -4.86
C GLU A 95 5.13 12.13 -5.46
N GLY A 96 5.73 12.55 -6.59
CA GLY A 96 5.47 13.83 -7.24
C GLY A 96 4.24 13.88 -8.16
N GLN A 97 3.54 12.78 -8.36
CA GLN A 97 2.30 12.73 -9.16
C GLN A 97 1.07 12.67 -8.28
N THR A 98 -0.10 13.00 -8.84
CA THR A 98 -1.38 12.81 -8.16
C THR A 98 -1.78 11.34 -8.16
N LEU A 99 -2.62 10.93 -7.21
CA LEU A 99 -3.16 9.56 -7.18
C LEU A 99 -3.84 9.19 -8.51
N ARG A 100 -4.60 10.13 -9.09
CA ARG A 100 -5.25 9.95 -10.40
C ARG A 100 -4.23 9.73 -11.52
N ALA A 101 -3.19 10.56 -11.59
CA ALA A 101 -2.14 10.43 -12.61
C ALA A 101 -1.32 9.14 -12.46
N ALA A 102 -1.20 8.65 -11.22
CA ALA A 102 -0.58 7.37 -10.93
C ALA A 102 -1.42 6.17 -11.37
N GLY A 103 -2.71 6.35 -11.72
CA GLY A 103 -3.63 5.27 -12.09
C GLY A 103 -4.57 4.82 -10.96
N VAL A 104 -4.63 5.53 -9.83
CA VAL A 104 -5.58 5.25 -8.75
C VAL A 104 -6.96 5.80 -9.09
N ALA A 105 -7.96 4.94 -8.99
CA ALA A 105 -9.37 5.26 -9.18
C ALA A 105 -10.19 4.90 -7.91
N HIS A 106 -11.51 5.12 -7.98
CA HIS A 106 -12.43 4.64 -6.97
C HIS A 106 -12.32 3.11 -6.83
N GLU A 107 -12.37 2.60 -5.59
CA GLU A 107 -12.22 1.17 -5.25
C GLU A 107 -10.87 0.56 -5.65
N THR A 108 -9.88 1.37 -6.01
CA THR A 108 -8.54 0.85 -6.24
C THR A 108 -7.91 0.37 -4.95
N GLU A 109 -7.28 -0.79 -5.03
CA GLU A 109 -6.46 -1.33 -3.96
C GLU A 109 -4.99 -0.99 -4.20
N VAL A 110 -4.31 -0.60 -3.13
CA VAL A 110 -2.89 -0.27 -3.15
C VAL A 110 -2.17 -0.97 -2.00
N ALA A 111 -0.93 -1.38 -2.21
CA ALA A 111 -0.10 -1.98 -1.18
C ALA A 111 0.88 -0.96 -0.60
N PHE A 112 0.94 -0.85 0.73
CA PHE A 112 1.85 0.04 1.44
C PHE A 112 2.86 -0.79 2.23
N PHE A 113 4.15 -0.60 1.92
CA PHE A 113 5.23 -1.46 2.43
C PHE A 113 6.55 -0.71 2.56
N ARG A 114 7.49 -1.30 3.31
CA ARG A 114 8.87 -0.79 3.44
C ARG A 114 9.67 -1.16 2.19
N LYS A 115 10.34 -0.17 1.59
CA LYS A 115 11.12 -0.35 0.36
C LYS A 115 12.22 -1.39 0.55
N GLU A 116 12.88 -1.41 1.70
CA GLU A 116 13.99 -2.32 2.00
C GLU A 116 13.49 -3.78 2.06
N ASP A 117 12.37 -4.02 2.74
CA ASP A 117 11.73 -5.35 2.79
C ASP A 117 11.37 -5.85 1.39
N TYR A 118 10.87 -4.95 0.53
CA TYR A 118 10.55 -5.27 -0.85
C TYR A 118 11.80 -5.61 -1.67
N SER A 119 12.87 -4.82 -1.55
CA SER A 119 14.12 -5.09 -2.25
C SER A 119 14.75 -6.41 -1.83
N LEU A 120 14.69 -6.75 -0.54
CA LEU A 120 15.14 -8.05 -0.02
C LEU A 120 14.31 -9.20 -0.58
N TYR A 121 12.98 -9.09 -0.52
CA TYR A 121 12.08 -10.10 -1.07
C TYR A 121 12.24 -10.27 -2.58
N LYS A 122 12.43 -9.18 -3.33
CA LYS A 122 12.65 -9.24 -4.79
C LYS A 122 13.97 -9.94 -5.14
N ALA A 123 15.02 -9.75 -4.34
CA ALA A 123 16.31 -10.42 -4.55
C ALA A 123 16.25 -11.93 -4.25
N ASN A 124 15.36 -12.37 -3.35
CA ASN A 124 15.15 -13.77 -3.03
C ASN A 124 13.67 -14.03 -2.67
N PRO A 125 12.78 -14.23 -3.66
CA PRO A 125 11.36 -14.37 -3.43
C PRO A 125 11.06 -15.76 -2.83
N GLN A 126 11.17 -15.86 -1.51
CA GLN A 126 10.82 -17.05 -0.76
C GLN A 126 9.58 -16.80 0.09
N THR A 127 8.66 -17.76 0.06
CA THR A 127 7.52 -17.76 0.97
C THR A 127 7.84 -18.66 2.16
N ALA A 128 7.75 -18.13 3.36
CA ALA A 128 7.97 -18.86 4.60
C ALA A 128 6.61 -19.19 5.22
N TRP A 129 6.29 -20.47 5.32
CA TRP A 129 5.01 -21.00 5.80
C TRP A 129 4.96 -21.06 7.33
#